data_AF-A0A814U986-F1
#
_entry.id   AF-A0A814U986-F1
#
_cell.length_a   1.000
_cell.length_b   1.000
_cell.length_c   1.000
_cell.angle_alpha   90.00
_cell.angle_beta   90.00
_cell.angle_gamma   90.00
#
_symmetry.space_group_name_H-M   'P 1'
#
loop_
_entity.id
_entity.type
_entity.pdbx_description
1 polymer ?
#
loop_
_entity_poly.entity_id
_entity_poly.type
_entity_poly.pdbx_seq_one_letter_code
_entity_poly.pdbx_strand_id
1 'polypeptide(L)'
;MANEEKQQDDERPVTPWNLAIYYRRIFPSHIYCKWLAYGEPAAYPQFAQREFSFTLENDVCRRYLSFSNHIEFEKELIKMYPEKIDIGTVYSAKPKDHKMLSAT
;
A
#
# COMPACT_ATOMS: atom_id res chain seq x y z
N MET A 1 -28.13 20.21 -3.98
CA MET A 1 -26.72 20.52 -3.67
C MET A 1 -26.39 19.71 -2.44
N ALA A 2 -25.66 18.60 -2.60
CA ALA A 2 -25.38 17.67 -1.52
C ALA A 2 -24.32 18.30 -0.61
N ASN A 3 -24.65 18.32 0.69
CA ASN A 3 -23.77 18.80 1.74
C ASN A 3 -22.64 17.78 1.88
N GLU A 4 -21.43 18.13 1.46
CA GLU A 4 -20.22 17.35 1.75
C GLU A 4 -19.94 17.51 3.25
N GLU A 5 -20.52 16.63 4.05
CA GLU A 5 -20.16 16.46 5.45
C GLU A 5 -18.68 16.10 5.51
N LYS A 6 -17.82 17.11 5.71
CA LYS A 6 -16.43 16.90 6.08
C LYS A 6 -16.45 16.09 7.38
N GLN A 7 -16.01 14.83 7.29
CA GLN A 7 -15.72 14.02 8.46
C GLN A 7 -14.86 14.86 9.39
N GLN A 8 -15.39 15.15 10.58
CA GLN A 8 -14.69 15.91 11.60
C GLN A 8 -13.56 15.01 12.13
N ASP A 9 -12.42 15.06 11.47
CA ASP A 9 -11.22 14.34 11.86
C ASP A 9 -10.83 14.74 13.30
N ASP A 10 -10.46 13.74 14.10
CA ASP A 10 -9.82 13.91 15.40
C ASP A 10 -8.71 14.97 15.26
N GLU A 11 -8.86 16.13 15.91
CA GLU A 11 -8.07 17.36 15.70
C GLU A 11 -6.55 17.20 15.90
N ARG A 12 -6.10 16.01 16.28
CA ARG A 12 -4.69 15.68 16.46
C ARG A 12 -4.02 15.50 15.10
N PRO A 13 -3.00 16.30 14.76
CA PRO A 13 -2.32 16.19 13.50
C PRO A 13 -1.66 14.81 13.37
N VAL A 14 -1.88 14.16 12.22
CA VAL A 14 -1.12 12.96 11.85
C VAL A 14 0.31 13.39 11.58
N THR A 15 1.27 12.79 12.29
CA THR A 15 2.70 13.08 12.12
C THR A 15 3.40 11.86 11.52
N PRO A 16 4.54 12.06 10.83
CA PRO A 16 5.38 10.95 10.35
C PRO A 16 5.76 9.96 11.45
N TRP A 17 5.98 10.45 12.68
CA TRP A 17 6.32 9.61 13.83
C TRP A 17 5.15 8.71 14.25
N ASN A 18 3.92 9.25 14.26
CA ASN A 18 2.73 8.46 14.58
C ASN A 18 2.49 7.36 13.54
N LEU A 19 2.63 7.69 12.25
CA LEU A 19 2.52 6.71 11.16
C LEU A 19 3.61 5.63 11.25
N ALA A 20 4.86 6.02 11.50
CA ALA A 20 5.95 5.07 11.67
C ALA A 20 5.70 4.09 12.83
N ILE A 21 5.19 4.57 13.97
CA ILE A 21 4.81 3.70 15.10
C ILE A 21 3.64 2.80 14.70
N TYR A 22 2.61 3.36 14.06
CA TYR A 22 1.42 2.62 13.64
C TYR A 22 1.79 1.46 12.71
N TYR A 23 2.55 1.72 11.65
CA TYR A 23 2.96 0.68 10.71
C TYR A 23 3.92 -0.35 11.32
N ARG A 24 4.72 0.05 12.32
CA ARG A 24 5.64 -0.87 13.00
C ARG A 24 4.97 -1.74 14.05
N ARG A 25 3.89 -1.28 14.70
CA ARG A 25 3.36 -1.94 15.92
C ARG A 25 1.89 -2.33 15.86
N ILE A 26 1.08 -1.68 15.02
CA ILE A 26 -0.37 -1.80 15.06
C ILE A 26 -0.92 -2.33 13.73
N PHE A 27 -0.41 -1.84 12.59
CA PHE A 27 -0.93 -2.23 11.30
C PHE A 27 -0.78 -3.75 11.07
N PRO A 28 -1.86 -4.50 10.77
CA PRO A 28 -1.82 -5.96 10.68
C PRO A 28 -1.28 -6.42 9.31
N SER A 29 -0.02 -6.10 9.00
CA SER A 29 0.64 -6.31 7.71
C SER A 29 0.48 -7.74 7.18
N HIS A 30 0.67 -8.73 8.03
CA HIS A 30 0.59 -10.14 7.69
C HIS A 30 -0.84 -10.57 7.27
N ILE A 31 -1.86 -10.21 8.04
CA ILE A 31 -3.26 -10.56 7.74
C ILE A 31 -3.74 -9.80 6.50
N TYR A 32 -3.34 -8.53 6.38
CA TYR A 32 -3.64 -7.69 5.22
C TYR A 32 -3.09 -8.30 3.92
N CYS A 33 -1.83 -8.74 3.92
CA CYS A 33 -1.23 -9.42 2.77
C CYS A 33 -1.89 -10.77 2.50
N LYS A 34 -2.26 -11.53 3.53
CA LYS A 34 -2.96 -12.82 3.37
C LYS A 34 -4.34 -12.63 2.71
N TRP A 35 -5.07 -11.58 3.08
CA TRP A 35 -6.33 -11.22 2.42
C TRP A 35 -6.11 -10.90 0.94
N LEU A 36 -5.10 -10.09 0.62
CA LEU A 36 -4.81 -9.69 -0.76
C LEU A 36 -4.18 -10.79 -1.62
N ALA A 37 -3.68 -11.85 -0.98
CA ALA A 37 -3.26 -13.10 -1.60
C ALA A 37 -4.40 -14.12 -1.74
N TYR A 38 -5.66 -13.73 -1.43
CA TYR A 38 -6.85 -14.59 -1.50
C TYR A 38 -6.73 -15.90 -0.68
N GLY A 39 -6.02 -15.85 0.44
CA GLY A 39 -5.92 -16.96 1.39
C GLY A 39 -4.79 -17.98 1.13
N GLU A 40 -4.19 -18.02 -0.07
CA GLU A 40 -3.19 -19.03 -0.45
C GLU A 40 -1.95 -18.41 -1.15
N PRO A 41 -0.89 -18.06 -0.41
CA PRO A 41 0.33 -17.46 -0.97
C PRO A 41 1.09 -18.36 -1.96
N ALA A 42 0.92 -19.68 -1.87
CA ALA A 42 1.64 -20.66 -2.69
C ALA A 42 0.93 -21.01 -4.01
N ALA A 43 -0.40 -20.82 -4.08
CA ALA A 43 -1.18 -21.17 -5.25
C ALA A 43 -1.23 -20.03 -6.30
N TYR A 44 -0.90 -18.81 -5.88
CA TYR A 44 -1.32 -17.63 -6.60
C TYR A 44 -0.27 -16.49 -6.59
N PRO A 45 0.47 -16.25 -7.71
CA PRO A 45 1.40 -15.11 -7.84
C PRO A 45 0.72 -13.73 -7.79
N GLN A 46 -0.60 -13.69 -7.66
CA GLN A 46 -1.47 -12.52 -7.72
C GLN A 46 -1.08 -11.43 -6.71
N PHE A 47 -0.55 -11.79 -5.54
CA PHE A 47 -0.07 -10.77 -4.60
C PHE A 47 1.10 -9.97 -5.16
N ALA A 48 2.05 -10.63 -5.83
CA ALA A 48 3.20 -9.97 -6.45
C ALA A 48 2.81 -9.13 -7.69
N GLN A 49 1.66 -9.41 -8.28
CA GLN A 49 1.10 -8.69 -9.42
C GLN A 49 0.08 -7.62 -9.02
N ARG A 50 -0.27 -7.54 -7.73
CA ARG A 50 -1.13 -6.51 -7.16
C ARG A 50 -0.42 -5.17 -7.20
N GLU A 51 -1.10 -4.14 -7.70
CA GLU A 51 -0.62 -2.77 -7.59
C GLU A 51 -1.01 -2.16 -6.25
N PHE A 52 -0.07 -1.40 -5.71
CA PHE A 52 -0.27 -0.50 -4.59
C PHE A 52 0.17 0.90 -4.99
N SER A 53 -0.49 1.89 -4.41
CA SER A 53 -0.03 3.28 -4.44
C SER A 53 0.08 3.81 -3.01
N PHE A 54 1.19 4.49 -2.72
CA PHE A 54 1.43 5.14 -1.44
C PHE A 54 1.35 6.64 -1.64
N THR A 55 0.47 7.31 -0.91
CA THR A 55 0.48 8.78 -0.81
C THR A 55 1.34 9.17 0.39
N LEU A 56 2.35 9.99 0.14
CA LEU A 56 3.28 10.52 1.14
C LEU A 56 2.94 11.98 1.46
N GLU A 57 3.76 12.61 2.29
CA GLU A 57 3.69 14.04 2.58
C GLU A 57 3.63 14.89 1.29
N ASN A 58 2.90 16.02 1.36
CA ASN A 58 2.62 16.91 0.23
C ASN A 58 1.85 16.24 -0.92
N ASP A 59 1.01 15.25 -0.60
CA ASP A 59 0.19 14.49 -1.56
C ASP A 59 0.99 13.83 -2.70
N VAL A 60 2.27 13.52 -2.45
CA VAL A 60 3.12 12.84 -3.44
C VAL A 60 2.73 11.36 -3.51
N CYS A 61 2.13 10.95 -4.62
CA CYS A 61 1.71 9.57 -4.85
C CYS A 61 2.80 8.76 -5.58
N ARG A 62 3.28 7.69 -4.94
CA ARG A 62 4.15 6.69 -5.56
C ARG A 62 3.32 5.49 -6.00
N ARG A 63 3.08 5.40 -7.31
CA ARG A 63 2.27 4.35 -7.95
C ARG A 63 3.11 3.15 -8.43
N TYR A 64 2.41 2.11 -8.89
CA TYR A 64 3.02 0.90 -9.45
C TYR A 64 3.95 0.19 -8.48
N LEU A 65 3.65 0.27 -7.17
CA LEU A 65 4.32 -0.56 -6.17
C LEU A 65 3.74 -1.97 -6.22
N SER A 66 4.55 -2.96 -5.91
CA SER A 66 4.14 -4.36 -5.81
C SER A 66 5.17 -5.16 -5.02
N PHE A 67 4.73 -6.17 -4.27
CA PHE A 67 5.54 -6.85 -3.26
C PHE A 67 5.42 -8.36 -3.38
N SER A 68 6.53 -9.08 -3.26
CA SER A 68 6.52 -10.53 -3.45
C SER A 68 5.94 -11.28 -2.25
N ASN A 69 5.99 -10.68 -1.06
CA ASN A 69 5.51 -11.26 0.19
C ASN A 69 5.24 -10.16 1.23
N HIS A 70 4.66 -10.55 2.37
CA HIS A 70 4.32 -9.62 3.45
C HIS A 70 5.55 -8.93 4.08
N ILE A 71 6.71 -9.59 4.09
CA ILE A 71 7.96 -9.04 4.65
C ILE A 71 8.44 -7.87 3.80
N GLU A 72 8.42 -8.00 2.48
CA GLU A 72 8.75 -6.88 1.56
C GLU A 72 7.78 -5.71 1.73
N PHE A 73 6.48 -6.00 1.83
CA PHE A 73 5.45 -4.98 2.02
C PHE A 73 5.62 -4.22 3.34
N GLU A 74 5.80 -4.94 4.45
CA GLU A 74 5.99 -4.35 5.78
C GLU A 74 7.26 -3.50 5.85
N LYS A 75 8.37 -3.97 5.26
CA LYS A 75 9.61 -3.18 5.20
C LYS A 75 9.40 -1.85 4.49
N GLU A 76 8.70 -1.84 3.35
CA GLU A 76 8.47 -0.60 2.60
C GLU A 76 7.46 0.31 3.33
N LEU A 77 6.43 -0.25 3.99
CA LEU A 77 5.51 0.51 4.84
C LEU A 77 6.23 1.23 5.99
N ILE A 78 7.11 0.55 6.71
CA ILE A 78 7.85 1.14 7.83
C ILE A 78 8.86 2.20 7.32
N LYS A 79 9.44 1.96 6.14
CA LYS A 79 10.41 2.88 5.52
C LYS A 79 9.74 4.16 5.01
N MET A 80 8.57 4.06 4.41
CA MET A 80 7.89 5.18 3.74
C MET A 80 6.77 5.81 4.55
N TYR A 81 6.23 5.10 5.54
CA TYR A 81 5.16 5.54 6.45
C TYR A 81 4.05 6.35 5.74
N PRO A 82 3.41 5.79 4.69
CA PRO A 82 2.49 6.55 3.85
C PRO A 82 1.27 7.08 4.64
N GLU A 83 0.74 8.23 4.22
CA GLU A 83 -0.51 8.77 4.77
C GLU A 83 -1.72 8.01 4.22
N LYS A 84 -1.66 7.54 2.97
CA LYS A 84 -2.72 6.76 2.32
C LYS A 84 -2.13 5.55 1.58
N ILE A 85 -2.85 4.44 1.63
CA ILE A 85 -2.55 3.22 0.90
C ILE A 85 -3.72 2.93 -0.02
N ASP A 86 -3.50 3.00 -1.33
CA ASP A 86 -4.50 2.61 -2.31
C ASP A 86 -4.19 1.21 -2.84
N ILE A 87 -5.22 0.37 -2.92
CA ILE A 87 -5.14 -1.00 -3.46
C ILE A 87 -5.63 -0.98 -4.89
N GLY A 88 -4.75 -1.34 -5.82
CA GLY A 88 -5.06 -1.41 -7.24
C GLY A 88 -5.48 -2.81 -7.71
N THR A 89 -5.45 -2.94 -9.03
CA THR A 89 -5.75 -4.20 -9.72
C THR A 89 -4.61 -5.22 -9.60
N VAL A 90 -4.90 -6.47 -9.94
CA VAL A 90 -3.87 -7.48 -10.25
C VAL A 90 -3.55 -7.38 -11.74
N TYR A 91 -2.28 -7.23 -12.07
CA TYR A 91 -1.77 -7.17 -13.44
C TYR A 91 -1.32 -8.55 -13.95
N SER A 92 -0.98 -8.65 -15.24
CA SER A 92 -0.36 -9.85 -15.80
C SER A 92 1.13 -10.00 -15.44
N ALA A 93 1.79 -8.91 -15.06
CA ALA A 93 3.18 -8.84 -14.61
C ALA A 93 3.27 -8.00 -13.33
N LYS A 94 4.43 -8.00 -12.66
CA LYS A 94 4.62 -7.20 -11.44
C LYS A 94 4.56 -5.70 -11.79
N PRO A 95 3.66 -4.91 -11.18
CA PRO A 95 3.55 -3.47 -11.45
C PRO A 95 4.87 -2.71 -11.34
N LYS A 96 5.74 -3.06 -10.40
CA LYS A 96 7.04 -2.39 -10.23
C LYS A 96 7.96 -2.49 -11.45
N ASP A 97 7.74 -3.49 -12.31
CA ASP A 97 8.55 -3.75 -13.50
C ASP A 97 7.96 -3.10 -14.77
N HIS A 98 6.90 -2.29 -14.66
CA HIS A 98 6.18 -1.70 -15.80
C HIS A 98 7.07 -0.95 -16.80
N LYS A 99 8.13 -0.28 -16.34
CA LYS A 99 9.05 0.48 -17.20
C LYS A 99 9.91 -0.41 -18.10
N MET A 100 10.12 -1.67 -17.72
CA MET A 100 10.89 -2.63 -18.53
C MET A 100 10.02 -3.22 -19.65
N LEU A 101 8.71 -3.26 -19.46
CA LEU A 101 7.75 -3.81 -20.43
C LEU A 101 7.37 -2.82 -21.54
N SER A 102 7.54 -1.52 -21.32
CA SER A 102 7.30 -0.48 -22.32
C SER A 102 8.46 -0.28 -23.32
N ALA A 103 9.56 -1.03 -23.16
CA ALA A 103 10.79 -0.86 -23.95
C ALA A 103 10.95 -1.91 -25.07
N THR A 104 9.86 -2.56 -25.50
CA THR A 104 9.82 -3.51 -26.62
C THR A 104 8.66 -3.13 -27.53
#